data_AF-A0A3D4T0V4-F1
#
_entry.id   AF-A0A3D4T0V4-F1
#
_cell.length_a   1.000
_cell.length_b   1.000
_cell.length_c   1.000
_cell.angle_alpha   90.00
_cell.angle_beta   90.00
_cell.angle_gamma   90.00
#
_symmetry.space_group_name_H-M   'P 1'
#
loop_
_entity.id
_entity.type
_entity.pdbx_description
1 polymer ?
#
loop_
_entity_poly.entity_id
_entity_poly.type
_entity_poly.pdbx_seq_one_letter_code
_entity_poly.pdbx_strand_id
1 'polypeptide(L)' 'MPTPTTPTTLTTLLTDGSAGSAGATARIALDVAADDWRSAVTTAGRLLEDTGATDPDYTAAMIATVEDNGPYIVVAP' A
#
# COMPACT_ATOMS: atom_id res chain seq x y z
N MET A 1 -41.93 6.97 -15.72
CA MET A 1 -41.32 7.23 -14.40
C MET A 1 -40.15 6.26 -14.22
N PRO A 2 -38.88 6.69 -14.25
CA PRO A 2 -37.80 5.85 -13.77
C PRO A 2 -37.87 5.77 -12.23
N THR A 3 -37.66 4.60 -11.65
CA THR A 3 -37.55 4.40 -10.20
C THR A 3 -36.24 5.02 -9.68
N PRO A 4 -36.20 5.61 -8.47
CA PRO A 4 -34.94 6.02 -7.87
C PRO A 4 -34.13 4.78 -7.46
N THR A 5 -32.90 4.67 -7.95
CA THR A 5 -31.91 3.69 -7.48
C THR A 5 -31.47 4.05 -6.06
N THR A 6 -31.58 3.10 -5.14
CA THR A 6 -31.03 3.20 -3.77
C THR A 6 -29.52 3.49 -3.84
N PRO A 7 -28.98 4.46 -3.08
CA PRO A 7 -27.53 4.66 -3.04
C PRO A 7 -26.85 3.50 -2.29
N THR A 8 -25.89 2.85 -2.94
CA THR A 8 -24.96 1.89 -2.33
C THR A 8 -24.25 2.55 -1.15
N THR A 9 -24.55 2.13 0.06
CA THR A 9 -23.88 2.62 1.27
C THR A 9 -22.45 2.07 1.30
N LEU A 10 -21.46 2.95 1.18
CA LEU A 10 -20.05 2.61 1.39
C LEU A 10 -19.82 2.52 2.91
N THR A 11 -19.96 1.32 3.47
CA THR A 11 -19.65 1.05 4.89
C THR A 11 -18.13 1.13 5.10
N THR A 12 -17.64 2.30 5.47
CA THR A 12 -16.27 2.49 5.97
C THR A 12 -16.18 1.88 7.38
N LEU A 13 -15.59 0.69 7.47
CA LEU A 13 -15.09 0.10 8.72
C LEU A 13 -13.71 0.71 9.00
N LEU A 14 -13.68 1.86 9.69
CA LEU A 14 -12.51 2.31 10.42
C LEU A 14 -12.55 1.63 11.78
N THR A 15 -11.92 0.45 11.86
CA THR A 15 -11.67 -0.21 13.14
C THR A 15 -10.59 0.57 13.88
N ASP A 16 -10.90 0.88 15.14
CA ASP A 16 -10.10 1.57 16.14
C ASP A 16 -8.67 0.99 16.25
N GLY A 17 -7.68 1.85 16.05
CA GLY A 17 -6.61 2.09 17.02
C GLY A 17 -5.84 0.92 17.66
N SER A 18 -5.63 -0.20 16.97
CA SER A 18 -4.51 -1.11 17.28
C SER A 18 -4.12 -1.91 16.03
N ALA A 19 -3.28 -1.34 15.16
CA ALA A 19 -2.82 -1.98 13.93
C ALA A 19 -1.74 -3.05 14.21
N GLY A 20 -2.11 -4.09 14.96
CA GLY A 20 -1.37 -5.35 15.03
C GLY A 20 -1.87 -6.30 13.96
N SER A 21 -1.04 -6.58 12.95
CA SER A 21 -1.17 -7.62 11.92
C SER A 21 -2.50 -7.65 11.14
N ALA A 22 -2.59 -6.88 10.06
CA ALA A 22 -3.67 -7.01 9.09
C ALA A 22 -3.43 -8.25 8.22
N GLY A 23 -4.28 -9.27 8.36
CA GLY A 23 -4.15 -10.55 7.66
C GLY A 23 -4.39 -10.47 6.15
N ALA A 24 -3.66 -11.30 5.40
CA ALA A 24 -3.86 -11.88 4.05
C ALA A 24 -4.49 -11.07 2.89
N THR A 25 -4.96 -9.83 3.05
CA THR A 25 -5.58 -9.01 1.97
C THR A 25 -5.45 -7.49 2.18
N ALA A 26 -4.92 -7.03 3.30
CA ALA A 26 -4.80 -5.60 3.58
C ALA A 26 -3.65 -4.98 2.77
N ARG A 27 -3.94 -3.90 2.02
CA ARG A 27 -2.96 -3.13 1.23
C ARG A 27 -2.33 -1.97 2.00
N ILE A 28 -2.68 -1.83 3.27
CA ILE A 28 -2.29 -0.72 4.11
C ILE A 28 -1.76 -1.30 5.42
N ALA A 29 -0.56 -0.88 5.80
CA ALA A 29 0.01 -1.12 7.11
C ALA A 29 0.38 0.23 7.73
N LEU A 30 0.06 0.40 9.00
CA LEU A 30 0.41 1.57 9.80
C LEU A 30 1.41 1.15 10.87
N ASP A 31 2.13 2.12 11.44
CA ASP A 31 3.10 1.89 12.52
C ASP A 31 4.22 0.89 12.17
N VAL A 32 4.56 0.79 10.88
CA VAL A 32 5.64 -0.05 10.38
C VAL A 32 6.97 0.66 10.59
N ALA A 33 7.89 0.02 11.33
CA ALA A 33 9.26 0.48 11.42
C ALA A 33 10.01 0.24 10.10
N ALA A 34 10.64 1.28 9.58
CA ALA A 34 11.53 1.20 8.42
C ALA A 34 12.81 2.00 8.71
N ASP A 35 13.95 1.32 8.69
CA ASP A 35 15.26 1.93 9.00
C ASP A 35 15.72 2.90 7.89
N ASP A 36 15.27 2.66 6.66
CA ASP A 36 15.53 3.48 5.50
C ASP A 36 14.39 3.40 4.48
N TRP A 37 14.52 4.18 3.41
CA TRP A 37 13.53 4.22 2.35
C TRP A 37 13.40 2.89 1.59
N ARG A 38 14.45 2.07 1.51
CA ARG A 38 14.40 0.76 0.84
C ARG A 38 13.56 -0.23 1.65
N SER A 39 13.74 -0.22 2.97
CA SER A 39 12.91 -1.00 3.91
C SER A 39 11.43 -0.59 3.82
N ALA A 40 11.16 0.71 3.69
CA ALA A 40 9.81 1.23 3.49
C ALA A 40 9.19 0.75 2.16
N VAL A 41 9.92 0.92 1.04
CA VAL A 41 9.46 0.46 -0.30
C VAL A 41 9.29 -1.06 -0.34
N THR A 42 10.21 -1.82 0.28
CA THR A 42 10.13 -3.29 0.38
C THR A 42 8.89 -3.73 1.15
N THR A 43 8.58 -3.06 2.26
CA THR A 43 7.40 -3.40 3.05
C THR A 43 6.10 -3.09 2.30
N ALA A 44 6.03 -1.95 1.62
CA ALA A 44 4.89 -1.63 0.77
C ALA A 44 4.75 -2.63 -0.39
N GLY A 45 5.85 -3.02 -1.04
CA GLY A 45 5.89 -4.00 -2.11
C GLY A 45 5.34 -5.37 -1.68
N ARG A 46 5.73 -5.87 -0.50
CA ARG A 46 5.21 -7.12 0.05
C ARG A 46 3.68 -7.09 0.23
N LEU A 47 3.11 -5.97 0.66
CA LEU A 47 1.65 -5.86 0.77
C LEU A 47 0.96 -5.98 -0.61
N LEU A 48 1.62 -5.54 -1.68
CA LEU A 48 1.10 -5.68 -3.05
C LEU A 48 1.24 -7.12 -3.56
N GLU A 49 2.40 -7.74 -3.34
CA GLU A 49 2.71 -9.14 -3.66
C GLU A 49 1.74 -10.10 -2.96
N ASP A 50 1.47 -9.90 -1.67
CA ASP A 50 0.55 -10.72 -0.88
C ASP A 50 -0.88 -10.68 -1.43
N THR A 51 -1.27 -9.60 -2.14
CA THR A 51 -2.56 -9.51 -2.82
C THR A 51 -2.55 -10.02 -4.27
N GLY A 52 -1.40 -10.48 -4.77
CA GLY A 52 -1.20 -10.88 -6.16
C GLY A 52 -1.26 -9.72 -7.16
N ALA A 53 -1.11 -8.48 -6.70
CA ALA A 53 -1.16 -7.29 -7.56
C ALA A 53 0.14 -7.07 -8.34
N THR A 54 1.26 -7.55 -7.81
CA THR A 54 2.60 -7.41 -8.37
C THR A 54 3.41 -8.69 -8.18
N ASP A 55 4.43 -8.88 -9.01
CA ASP A 55 5.45 -9.92 -8.84
C ASP A 55 6.60 -9.41 -7.94
N PRO A 56 7.35 -10.28 -7.22
CA PRO A 56 8.50 -9.88 -6.40
C PRO A 56 9.53 -9.00 -7.11
N ASP A 57 9.74 -9.20 -8.42
CA ASP A 57 10.70 -8.41 -9.19
C ASP A 57 10.30 -6.93 -9.33
N TYR A 58 9.00 -6.61 -9.14
CA TYR A 58 8.49 -5.24 -9.24
C TYR A 58 9.11 -4.31 -8.18
N THR A 59 9.17 -4.78 -6.93
CA THR A 59 9.72 -4.03 -5.81
C THR A 59 11.22 -3.77 -6.01
N ALA A 60 11.96 -4.79 -6.46
CA ALA A 60 13.38 -4.68 -6.75
C ALA A 60 13.65 -3.65 -7.87
N ALA A 61 12.86 -3.70 -8.95
CA ALA A 61 12.95 -2.74 -10.04
C ALA A 61 12.67 -1.29 -9.57
N MET A 62 11.71 -1.09 -8.66
CA MET A 62 11.39 0.22 -8.11
C MET A 62 12.57 0.81 -7.31
N ILE A 63 13.23 -0.02 -6.49
CA ILE A 63 14.43 0.37 -5.74
C ILE A 63 15.57 0.75 -6.69
N ALA A 64 15.88 -0.11 -7.67
CA ALA A 64 16.94 0.16 -8.64
C ALA A 64 16.68 1.47 -9.40
N THR A 65 15.42 1.71 -9.79
CA THR A 65 15.05 2.95 -10.52
C THR A 65 15.29 4.20 -9.65
N VAL A 66 15.00 4.13 -8.35
CA VAL A 66 15.28 5.25 -7.42
C VAL A 66 16.78 5.43 -7.18
N GLU A 67 17.56 4.34 -7.15
CA GLU A 67 19.02 4.41 -7.05
C GLU A 67 19.64 5.08 -8.27
N ASP A 68 19.18 4.71 -9.47
CA ASP A 68 19.71 5.21 -10.74
C ASP A 68 19.27 6.66 -11.03
N ASN A 69 18.03 7.02 -10.68
CA ASN A 69 17.43 8.30 -11.06
C ASN A 69 17.28 9.28 -9.89
N GLY A 70 17.65 8.88 -8.67
CA GLY A 70 17.34 9.61 -7.45
C GLY A 70 15.86 9.50 -7.04
N PRO A 71 15.43 10.19 -5.97
CA PRO A 71 14.09 10.05 -5.38
C PRO A 71 12.99 10.80 -6.17
N TYR A 72 12.85 10.53 -7.48
CA TYR A 72 11.88 11.18 -8.37
C TYR A 72 10.41 10.93 -7.99
N ILE A 73 10.16 9.91 -7.14
CA ILE A 73 8.83 9.56 -6.63
C ILE A 73 8.41 10.38 -5.39
N VAL A 74 9.30 11.21 -4.82
CA VAL A 74 8.99 12.06 -3.66
C VAL A 74 8.37 13.37 -4.14
N VAL A 75 7.08 13.57 -3.83
CA VAL A 75 6.29 14.71 -4.33
C VAL A 75 6.31 15.92 -3.39
N ALA A 76 6.65 15.74 -2.11
CA ALA A 76 6.76 16.81 -1.12
C ALA A 76 7.79 16.47 -0.03
N PRO A 77 8.48 17.47 0.56
CA PRO A 77 9.37 17.30 1.70
C PRO A 77 8.63 17.07 3.03
#